data_AF-A0A537X9V7-F1
#
_entry.id   AF-A0A537X9V7-F1
#
_cell.length_a   1.000
_cell.length_b   1.000
_cell.length_c   1.000
_cell.angle_alpha   90.00
_cell.angle_beta   90.00
_cell.angle_gamma   90.00
#
_symmetry.space_group_name_H-M   'P 1'
#
loop_
_entity.id
_entity.type
_entity.pdbx_description
1 polymer ?
#
loop_
_entity_poly.entity_id
_entity_poly.type
_entity_poly.pdbx_seq_one_letter_code
_entity_poly.pdbx_strand_id
1 'polypeptide(L)'
;MLTARDREICGWIGRMGYVTAEQVMRRFSVGRSQAYLRLGTMCKRGLLRHSRLLVDQPGIYLPTRLGLELGAVQHLREPHVRLTTIIHQLTVVDAHLELADRLPDWRWRSERELAFAERRAGELIGSVDVLYYRADRRRRHRPDLLGPATGPRPGRGRGRAHSQSAPTTQAICRAWRRARHLSAVWYYATPGRRRGRPTRRRQDPRQRRAPGPRARRAAPPQPSRRRDHRSGAQRPRSLSPNAAPCDANPSAIRGREQSPVRPLARPRRCLGPNGAEVELLAPVLLTAGRGVHAA
;
A
#
# COMPACT_ATOMS: atom_id res chain seq x y z
N MET A 1 2.83 -28.73 -15.72
CA MET A 1 3.43 -27.90 -16.79
C MET A 1 3.21 -26.42 -16.46
N LEU A 2 4.15 -25.52 -16.74
CA LEU A 2 3.90 -24.07 -16.62
C LEU A 2 3.22 -23.57 -17.90
N THR A 3 2.21 -22.74 -17.74
CA THR A 3 1.39 -22.21 -18.84
C THR A 3 1.72 -20.74 -19.10
N ALA A 4 1.32 -20.21 -20.27
CA ALA A 4 1.38 -18.78 -20.56
C ALA A 4 0.66 -17.95 -19.48
N ARG A 5 -0.45 -18.47 -18.94
CA ARG A 5 -1.19 -17.84 -17.85
C ARG A 5 -0.39 -17.71 -16.56
N ASP A 6 0.42 -18.71 -16.21
CA ASP A 6 1.26 -18.64 -15.01
C ASP A 6 2.35 -17.57 -15.17
N ARG A 7 2.86 -17.40 -16.40
CA ARG A 7 3.77 -16.32 -16.77
C ARG A 7 3.14 -14.94 -16.54
N GLU A 8 1.92 -14.75 -17.02
CA GLU A 8 1.17 -13.52 -16.83
C GLU A 8 0.90 -13.21 -15.35
N ILE A 9 0.52 -14.23 -14.58
CA ILE A 9 0.30 -14.10 -13.13
C ILE A 9 1.60 -13.66 -12.45
N CYS A 10 2.73 -14.34 -12.68
CA CYS A 10 4.02 -13.94 -12.11
C CYS A 10 4.42 -12.52 -12.51
N GLY A 11 4.26 -12.15 -13.79
CA GLY A 11 4.58 -10.81 -14.28
C GLY A 11 3.73 -9.73 -13.62
N TRP A 12 2.42 -9.96 -13.47
CA TRP A 12 1.52 -9.03 -12.79
C TRP A 12 1.83 -8.90 -11.29
N ILE A 13 2.05 -10.01 -10.59
CA ILE A 13 2.48 -9.99 -9.17
C ILE A 13 3.82 -9.24 -9.04
N GLY A 14 4.77 -9.44 -9.95
CA GLY A 14 6.06 -8.73 -10.01
C GLY A 14 5.95 -7.21 -10.08
N ARG A 15 5.04 -6.73 -10.95
CA ARG A 15 4.73 -5.30 -11.09
C ARG A 15 4.09 -4.74 -9.82
N MET A 16 3.14 -5.46 -9.23
CA MET A 16 2.43 -5.01 -8.03
C MET A 16 3.25 -5.18 -6.73
N GLY A 17 4.24 -6.07 -6.72
CA GLY A 17 5.04 -6.41 -5.54
C GLY A 17 4.47 -7.58 -4.76
N TYR A 18 3.23 -7.49 -4.26
CA TYR A 18 2.56 -8.63 -3.63
C TYR A 18 1.05 -8.47 -3.68
N VAL A 19 0.35 -9.61 -3.70
CA VAL A 19 -1.11 -9.67 -3.86
C VAL A 19 -1.71 -10.81 -3.03
N THR A 20 -3.01 -10.77 -2.79
CA THR A 20 -3.76 -11.91 -2.24
C THR A 20 -4.25 -12.86 -3.33
N ALA A 21 -4.66 -14.07 -2.96
CA ALA A 21 -5.31 -14.99 -3.91
C ALA A 21 -6.60 -14.39 -4.50
N GLU A 22 -7.39 -13.66 -3.71
CA GLU A 22 -8.63 -13.00 -4.17
C GLU A 22 -8.35 -11.95 -5.26
N GLN A 23 -7.27 -11.18 -5.12
CA GLN A 23 -6.86 -10.21 -6.12
C GLN A 23 -6.41 -10.90 -7.42
N VAL A 24 -5.76 -12.07 -7.33
CA VAL A 24 -5.43 -12.90 -8.51
C VAL A 24 -6.70 -13.42 -9.17
N MET A 25 -7.67 -13.94 -8.38
CA MET A 25 -8.96 -14.40 -8.89
C MET A 25 -9.68 -13.29 -9.67
N ARG A 26 -9.78 -12.09 -9.09
CA ARG A 26 -10.41 -10.93 -9.74
C ARG A 26 -9.67 -10.51 -11.01
N ARG A 27 -8.34 -10.39 -10.96
CA ARG A 27 -7.55 -9.91 -12.12
C ARG A 27 -7.67 -10.81 -13.33
N PHE A 28 -7.73 -12.12 -13.09
CA PHE A 28 -7.59 -13.14 -14.11
C PHE A 28 -8.88 -13.92 -14.35
N SER A 29 -9.99 -13.51 -13.73
CA SER A 29 -11.31 -14.16 -13.84
C SER A 29 -11.22 -15.67 -13.66
N VAL A 30 -10.42 -16.14 -12.71
CA VAL A 30 -10.23 -17.56 -12.41
C VAL A 30 -10.98 -17.96 -11.14
N GLY A 31 -11.65 -19.11 -11.18
CA GLY A 31 -12.33 -19.67 -10.03
C GLY A 31 -11.37 -19.99 -8.87
N ARG A 32 -11.92 -20.02 -7.66
CA ARG A 32 -11.16 -20.19 -6.40
C ARG A 32 -10.22 -21.39 -6.43
N SER A 33 -10.73 -22.59 -6.72
CA SER A 33 -9.94 -23.82 -6.70
C SER A 33 -8.77 -23.77 -7.69
N GLN A 34 -9.01 -23.26 -8.90
CA GLN A 34 -7.98 -23.10 -9.94
C GLN A 34 -6.92 -22.06 -9.53
N ALA A 35 -7.32 -20.95 -8.91
CA ALA A 35 -6.39 -19.94 -8.42
C ALA A 35 -5.44 -20.52 -7.36
N TYR A 36 -5.98 -21.20 -6.35
CA TYR A 36 -5.17 -21.82 -5.30
C TYR A 36 -4.26 -22.94 -5.82
N LEU A 37 -4.77 -23.78 -6.74
CA LEU A 37 -3.96 -24.82 -7.36
C LEU A 37 -2.76 -24.21 -8.10
N ARG A 38 -2.99 -23.21 -8.95
CA ARG A 38 -1.93 -22.52 -9.72
C ARG A 38 -0.93 -21.81 -8.81
N LEU A 39 -1.41 -21.03 -7.85
CA LEU A 39 -0.55 -20.34 -6.88
C LEU A 39 0.27 -21.33 -6.05
N GLY A 40 -0.34 -22.44 -5.61
CA GLY A 40 0.34 -23.52 -4.91
C GLY A 40 1.42 -24.19 -5.77
N THR A 41 1.13 -24.50 -7.04
CA THR A 41 2.12 -25.05 -7.98
C THR A 41 3.28 -24.08 -8.21
N MET A 42 3.01 -22.79 -8.37
CA MET A 42 4.07 -21.77 -8.53
C MET A 42 4.93 -21.63 -7.26
N CYS A 43 4.33 -21.73 -6.07
CA CYS A 43 5.06 -21.78 -4.81
C CYS A 43 5.96 -23.02 -4.70
N LYS A 44 5.42 -24.22 -5.01
CA LYS A 44 6.19 -25.48 -5.01
C LYS A 44 7.38 -25.44 -5.98
N ARG A 45 7.26 -24.69 -7.07
CA ARG A 45 8.33 -24.49 -8.07
C ARG A 45 9.29 -23.35 -7.73
N GLY A 46 9.13 -22.68 -6.58
CA GLY A 46 9.99 -21.57 -6.18
C GLY A 46 9.81 -20.30 -7.01
N LEU A 47 8.73 -20.17 -7.79
CA LEU A 47 8.42 -18.97 -8.58
C LEU A 47 7.75 -17.89 -7.71
N LEU A 48 6.94 -18.32 -6.75
CA LEU A 48 6.31 -17.46 -5.77
C LEU A 48 6.70 -17.90 -4.35
N ARG A 49 6.62 -16.97 -3.41
CA ARG A 49 6.67 -17.22 -1.97
C ARG A 49 5.32 -16.83 -1.38
N HIS A 50 4.69 -17.75 -0.66
CA HIS A 50 3.49 -17.48 0.12
C HIS A 50 3.88 -17.05 1.54
N SER A 51 3.25 -16.01 2.08
CA SER A 51 3.49 -15.54 3.44
C SER A 51 2.19 -15.14 4.11
N ARG A 52 1.95 -15.67 5.32
CA ARG A 52 0.85 -15.27 6.20
C ARG A 52 1.44 -14.45 7.35
N LEU A 53 1.13 -13.15 7.36
CA LEU A 53 1.77 -12.20 8.27
C LEU A 53 0.91 -11.85 9.50
N LEU A 54 -0.41 -11.94 9.36
CA LEU A 54 -1.37 -11.63 10.41
C LEU A 54 -2.38 -12.77 10.51
N VAL A 55 -2.80 -13.07 11.73
CA VAL A 55 -3.91 -13.99 12.01
C VAL A 55 -5.17 -13.41 11.36
N ASP A 56 -6.03 -14.27 10.81
CA ASP A 56 -7.30 -13.91 10.13
C ASP A 56 -7.21 -12.96 8.92
N GLN A 57 -6.02 -12.69 8.41
CA GLN A 57 -5.83 -11.99 7.13
C GLN A 57 -5.47 -12.99 6.03
N PRO A 58 -5.91 -12.75 4.78
CA PRO A 58 -5.47 -13.54 3.64
C PRO A 58 -3.94 -13.52 3.53
N GLY A 59 -3.36 -14.68 3.23
CA GLY A 59 -1.94 -14.76 2.89
C GLY A 59 -1.63 -13.99 1.60
N ILE A 60 -0.40 -13.50 1.51
CA ILE A 60 0.10 -12.78 0.34
C ILE A 60 1.09 -13.63 -0.45
N TYR A 61 1.11 -13.40 -1.76
CA TYR A 61 2.01 -14.03 -2.70
C TYR A 61 3.00 -13.00 -3.21
N LEU A 62 4.28 -13.35 -3.11
CA LEU A 62 5.41 -12.55 -3.57
C LEU A 62 6.11 -13.29 -4.71
N PRO A 63 6.59 -12.61 -5.75
CA PRO A 63 7.44 -13.21 -6.76
C PRO A 63 8.86 -13.35 -6.22
N THR A 64 9.47 -14.51 -6.45
CA THR A 64 10.90 -14.72 -6.23
C THR A 64 11.68 -14.17 -7.43
N ARG A 65 13.03 -14.21 -7.38
CA ARG A 65 13.86 -13.88 -8.55
C ARG A 65 13.49 -14.68 -9.81
N LEU A 66 13.24 -15.99 -9.67
CA LEU A 66 12.81 -16.87 -10.76
C LEU A 66 11.41 -16.51 -11.26
N GLY A 67 10.49 -16.16 -10.36
CA GLY A 67 9.16 -15.67 -10.73
C GLY A 67 9.20 -14.38 -11.55
N LEU A 68 10.09 -13.45 -11.19
CA LEU A 68 10.29 -12.20 -11.93
C LEU A 68 10.85 -12.46 -13.34
N GLU A 69 11.75 -13.44 -13.49
CA GLU A 69 12.28 -13.85 -14.80
C GLU A 69 11.21 -14.47 -15.68
N LEU A 70 10.46 -15.43 -15.12
CA LEU A 70 9.34 -16.03 -15.81
C LEU A 70 8.38 -14.93 -16.28
N GLY A 71 8.00 -14.01 -15.38
CA GLY A 71 7.10 -12.90 -15.66
C GLY A 71 7.66 -11.78 -16.56
N ALA A 72 8.87 -11.92 -17.11
CA ALA A 72 9.56 -10.91 -17.93
C ALA A 72 9.66 -9.52 -17.27
N VAL A 73 9.84 -9.51 -15.95
CA VAL A 73 9.98 -8.30 -15.11
C VAL A 73 11.19 -8.40 -14.17
N GLN A 74 12.22 -9.14 -14.58
CA GLN A 74 13.49 -9.35 -13.87
C GLN A 74 14.26 -8.07 -13.57
N HIS A 75 13.97 -6.99 -14.29
CA HIS A 75 14.56 -5.68 -14.06
C HIS A 75 13.99 -4.99 -12.79
N LEU A 76 12.89 -5.49 -12.25
CA LEU A 76 12.37 -5.09 -10.94
C LEU A 76 13.08 -5.87 -9.84
N ARG A 77 13.31 -5.22 -8.69
CA ARG A 77 13.89 -5.90 -7.51
C ARG A 77 12.86 -6.80 -6.82
N GLU A 78 13.31 -7.87 -6.17
CA GLU A 78 12.42 -8.70 -5.33
C GLU A 78 11.69 -7.81 -4.30
N PRO A 79 10.37 -7.93 -4.18
CA PRO A 79 9.60 -7.13 -3.23
C PRO A 79 9.82 -7.62 -1.80
N HIS A 80 9.99 -6.68 -0.88
CA HIS A 80 10.04 -6.93 0.56
C HIS A 80 8.75 -6.46 1.21
N VAL A 81 8.23 -7.23 2.18
CA VAL A 81 7.04 -6.85 2.92
C VAL A 81 7.44 -6.00 4.11
N ARG A 82 6.71 -4.90 4.31
CA ARG A 82 6.76 -4.10 5.53
C ARG A 82 5.38 -4.11 6.16
N LEU A 83 5.30 -4.53 7.42
CA LEU A 83 4.02 -4.59 8.15
C LEU A 83 3.32 -3.23 8.19
N THR A 84 4.09 -2.14 8.24
CA THR A 84 3.56 -0.77 8.26
C THR A 84 2.91 -0.33 6.95
N THR A 85 3.20 -0.98 5.82
CA THR A 85 2.69 -0.58 4.50
C THR A 85 1.85 -1.65 3.84
N ILE A 86 1.67 -2.83 4.44
CA ILE A 86 0.98 -3.97 3.82
C ILE A 86 -0.46 -3.63 3.43
N ILE A 87 -1.24 -3.04 4.35
CA ILE A 87 -2.63 -2.68 4.09
C ILE A 87 -2.71 -1.60 3.00
N HIS A 88 -1.79 -0.63 3.02
CA HIS A 88 -1.71 0.39 1.98
C HIS A 88 -1.46 -0.25 0.61
N GLN A 89 -0.46 -1.13 0.50
CA GLN A 89 -0.14 -1.79 -0.76
C GLN A 89 -1.28 -2.66 -1.29
N LEU A 90 -1.92 -3.46 -0.42
CA LEU A 90 -3.08 -4.25 -0.85
C LEU A 90 -4.22 -3.36 -1.34
N THR A 91 -4.45 -2.21 -0.70
CA THR A 91 -5.44 -1.25 -1.18
C THR A 91 -5.04 -0.63 -2.53
N VAL A 92 -3.75 -0.42 -2.78
CA VAL A 92 -3.25 0.06 -4.08
C VAL A 92 -3.51 -0.98 -5.16
N VAL A 93 -3.39 -2.28 -4.85
CA VAL A 93 -3.76 -3.36 -5.78
C VAL A 93 -5.25 -3.33 -6.08
N ASP A 94 -6.10 -3.17 -5.07
CA ASP A 94 -7.55 -3.07 -5.28
C ASP A 94 -7.92 -1.85 -6.14
N ALA A 95 -7.27 -0.71 -5.88
CA ALA A 95 -7.45 0.50 -6.69
C ALA A 95 -6.97 0.30 -8.14
N HIS A 96 -5.89 -0.46 -8.35
CA HIS A 96 -5.41 -0.81 -9.68
C HIS A 96 -6.42 -1.67 -10.43
N LEU A 97 -7.01 -2.68 -9.79
CA LEU A 97 -8.04 -3.53 -10.39
C LEU A 97 -9.28 -2.70 -10.76
N GLU A 98 -9.77 -1.87 -9.84
CA GLU A 98 -10.92 -1.01 -10.11
C GLU A 98 -10.68 -0.04 -11.28
N LEU A 99 -9.47 0.49 -11.39
CA LEU A 99 -9.11 1.38 -12.49
C LEU A 99 -8.95 0.64 -13.81
N ALA A 100 -8.40 -0.56 -13.79
CA ALA A 100 -8.29 -1.40 -14.98
C ALA A 100 -9.70 -1.77 -15.50
N ASP A 101 -10.65 -2.04 -14.60
CA ASP A 101 -12.03 -2.36 -14.96
C ASP A 101 -12.76 -1.14 -15.57
N ARG A 102 -12.55 0.06 -15.01
CA ARG A 102 -13.22 1.30 -15.46
C ARG A 102 -12.58 1.96 -16.67
N LEU A 103 -11.27 1.78 -16.84
CA LEU A 103 -10.45 2.43 -17.86
C LEU A 103 -9.55 1.36 -18.51
N PRO A 104 -10.14 0.42 -19.28
CA PRO A 104 -9.41 -0.74 -19.81
C PRO A 104 -8.31 -0.36 -20.81
N ASP A 105 -8.48 0.75 -21.53
CA ASP A 105 -7.48 1.24 -22.49
C ASP A 105 -6.26 1.88 -21.79
N TRP A 106 -6.32 2.06 -20.47
CA TRP A 106 -5.27 2.73 -19.72
C TRP A 106 -4.27 1.73 -19.18
N ARG A 107 -3.01 1.87 -19.61
CA ARG A 107 -1.89 1.12 -19.05
C ARG A 107 -1.39 1.76 -17.75
N TRP A 108 -1.91 1.29 -16.62
CA TRP A 108 -1.46 1.70 -15.29
C TRP A 108 -0.09 1.11 -14.92
N ARG A 109 0.83 1.96 -14.48
CA ARG A 109 2.12 1.59 -13.89
C ARG A 109 2.07 1.67 -12.38
N SER A 110 2.61 0.67 -11.69
CA SER A 110 2.79 0.72 -10.24
C SER A 110 3.94 1.66 -9.83
N GLU A 111 4.02 2.01 -8.54
CA GLU A 111 5.19 2.72 -7.98
C GLU A 111 6.51 2.01 -8.34
N ARG A 112 6.53 0.66 -8.34
CA ARG A 112 7.73 -0.13 -8.62
C ARG A 112 8.19 0.02 -10.06
N GLU A 113 7.25 -0.06 -11.00
CA GLU A 113 7.52 0.15 -12.42
C GLU A 113 7.96 1.59 -12.68
N LEU A 114 7.30 2.56 -12.04
CA LEU A 114 7.65 3.96 -12.17
C LEU A 114 9.04 4.26 -11.61
N ALA A 115 9.37 3.73 -10.43
CA ALA A 115 10.69 3.91 -9.82
C ALA A 115 11.80 3.30 -10.68
N PHE A 116 11.54 2.17 -11.35
CA PHE A 116 12.47 1.61 -12.31
C PHE A 116 12.61 2.49 -13.56
N ALA A 117 11.48 2.90 -14.16
CA ALA A 117 11.46 3.71 -15.36
C ALA A 117 12.22 5.04 -15.17
N GLU A 118 12.00 5.73 -14.05
CA GLU A 118 12.69 6.99 -13.74
C GLU A 118 14.18 6.80 -13.48
N ARG A 119 14.59 5.72 -12.80
CA ARG A 119 16.02 5.43 -12.62
C ARG A 119 16.69 5.15 -13.96
N ARG A 120 16.02 4.42 -14.85
CA ARG A 120 16.54 4.10 -16.18
C ARG A 120 16.61 5.33 -17.07
N ALA A 121 15.60 6.21 -17.01
CA ALA A 121 15.55 7.43 -17.82
C ALA A 121 16.45 8.55 -17.28
N GLY A 122 16.80 8.53 -16.00
CA GLY A 122 17.54 9.61 -15.35
C GLY A 122 16.69 10.85 -15.01
N GLU A 123 15.40 10.84 -15.35
CA GLU A 123 14.48 11.97 -15.19
C GLU A 123 13.18 11.59 -14.45
N LEU A 124 12.38 12.61 -14.10
CA LEU A 124 11.09 12.46 -13.44
C LEU A 124 9.99 12.22 -14.48
N ILE A 125 9.42 11.01 -14.47
CA ILE A 125 8.28 10.66 -15.33
C ILE A 125 6.96 10.89 -14.61
N GLY A 126 6.89 10.46 -13.35
CA GLY A 126 5.65 10.47 -12.56
C GLY A 126 5.82 11.01 -11.16
N SER A 127 7.06 11.11 -10.68
CA SER A 127 7.38 11.56 -9.33
C SER A 127 7.60 13.06 -9.26
N VAL A 128 7.61 13.58 -8.04
CA VAL A 128 7.98 14.97 -7.72
C VAL A 128 9.00 15.01 -6.61
N ASP A 129 9.83 16.05 -6.62
CA ASP A 129 10.69 16.36 -5.48
C ASP A 129 9.94 17.24 -4.49
N VAL A 130 9.89 16.78 -3.24
CA VAL A 130 9.27 17.50 -2.13
C VAL A 130 10.37 18.14 -1.32
N LEU A 131 10.30 19.47 -1.21
CA LEU A 131 11.15 20.27 -0.34
C LEU A 131 10.49 20.36 1.03
N TYR A 132 11.16 19.81 2.03
CA TYR A 132 10.75 19.97 3.43
C TYR A 132 11.49 21.15 4.04
N TYR A 133 10.74 22.07 4.66
CA TYR A 133 11.22 23.35 5.17
C TYR A 133 12.45 23.27 6.11
N ARG A 134 12.71 22.13 6.75
CA ARG A 134 13.75 21.98 7.78
C ARG A 134 14.92 21.08 7.43
N ALA A 135 14.93 20.43 6.26
CA ALA A 135 15.83 19.31 6.04
C ALA A 135 16.91 19.54 4.97
N ASP A 136 16.85 20.62 4.18
CA ASP A 136 17.62 20.82 2.93
C ASP A 136 17.75 19.56 2.04
N ARG A 137 16.84 18.60 2.25
CA ARG A 137 16.85 17.31 1.60
C ARG A 137 15.63 17.24 0.71
N ARG A 138 15.90 17.16 -0.59
CA ARG A 138 14.89 16.79 -1.57
C ARG A 138 14.53 15.34 -1.35
N ARG A 139 13.26 15.07 -1.06
CA ARG A 139 12.74 13.71 -1.05
C ARG A 139 11.85 13.51 -2.26
N ARG A 140 12.16 12.51 -3.07
CA ARG A 140 11.28 12.11 -4.16
C ARG A 140 10.03 11.46 -3.60
N HIS A 141 8.87 12.00 -3.97
CA HIS A 141 7.56 11.44 -3.70
C HIS A 141 6.99 10.85 -4.99
N ARG A 142 6.58 9.59 -4.93
CA ARG A 142 6.02 8.86 -6.08
C ARG A 142 4.51 8.68 -5.91
N PRO A 143 3.73 8.70 -7.00
CA PRO A 143 2.35 8.24 -6.96
C PRO A 143 2.32 6.72 -6.81
N ASP A 144 1.26 6.20 -6.19
CA ASP A 144 1.08 4.75 -6.04
C ASP A 144 0.80 4.08 -7.40
N LEU A 145 0.07 4.80 -8.27
CA LEU A 145 -0.27 4.39 -9.62
C LEU A 145 -0.09 5.58 -10.58
N LEU A 146 0.39 5.30 -11.79
CA LEU A 146 0.53 6.27 -12.88
C LEU A 146 -0.18 5.75 -14.13
N GLY A 147 -1.11 6.53 -14.67
CA GLY A 147 -1.80 6.22 -15.93
C GLY A 147 -1.22 7.03 -17.11
N PRO A 148 -1.54 6.63 -18.35
CA PRO A 148 -1.22 7.45 -19.52
C PRO A 148 -1.91 8.81 -19.43
N ALA A 149 -1.36 9.81 -20.10
CA ALA A 149 -2.08 11.05 -20.31
C ALA A 149 -2.97 10.92 -21.55
N THR A 150 -4.23 11.32 -21.40
CA THR A 150 -5.13 11.55 -22.52
C THR A 150 -4.85 12.93 -23.10
N GLY A 151 -3.94 13.01 -24.08
CA GLY A 151 -3.61 14.24 -24.81
C GLY A 151 -2.10 14.45 -25.05
N PRO A 152 -1.70 15.54 -25.73
CA PRO A 152 -0.30 15.83 -26.06
C PRO A 152 0.60 16.18 -24.86
N ARG A 153 0.04 16.18 -23.64
CA ARG A 153 0.79 16.45 -22.40
C ARG A 153 1.17 15.15 -21.70
N PRO A 154 2.30 15.10 -20.98
CA PRO A 154 2.74 13.90 -20.26
C PRO A 154 1.85 13.51 -19.05
N GLY A 155 1.99 12.24 -18.64
CA GLY A 155 1.12 11.36 -17.82
C GLY A 155 0.15 11.92 -16.77
N ARG A 156 -0.83 11.09 -16.37
CA ARG A 156 -1.74 11.37 -15.23
C ARG A 156 -1.33 10.56 -14.01
N GLY A 157 -0.99 11.24 -12.92
CA GLY A 157 -0.59 10.62 -11.65
C GLY A 157 -1.76 10.33 -10.72
N ARG A 158 -1.66 9.29 -9.91
CA ARG A 158 -2.60 9.03 -8.81
C ARG A 158 -1.85 8.73 -7.52
N GLY A 159 -2.10 9.53 -6.49
CA GLY A 159 -1.63 9.27 -5.13
C GLY A 159 -2.78 8.86 -4.20
N ARG A 160 -2.50 8.05 -3.19
CA ARG A 160 -3.41 7.90 -2.06
C ARG A 160 -2.89 8.72 -0.88
N ALA A 161 -3.76 9.49 -0.23
CA ALA A 161 -3.40 10.20 0.99
C ALA A 161 -3.48 9.20 2.16
N HIS A 162 -2.37 8.51 2.44
CA HIS A 162 -2.24 7.79 3.72
C HIS A 162 -2.07 8.81 4.87
N SER A 163 -2.13 8.36 6.12
CA SER A 163 -2.13 9.13 7.38
C SER A 163 -0.86 9.99 7.63
N GLN A 164 -0.49 10.83 6.67
CA GLN A 164 0.59 11.78 6.78
C GLN A 164 0.12 12.99 7.58
N SER A 165 1.05 13.62 8.29
CA SER A 165 0.78 14.87 8.98
C SER A 165 0.33 15.93 7.98
N ALA A 166 -0.59 16.80 8.37
CA ALA A 166 -1.11 17.85 7.49
C ALA A 166 -0.01 18.68 6.79
N PRO A 167 1.12 19.04 7.45
CA PRO A 167 2.23 19.72 6.77
C PRO A 167 2.89 18.90 5.67
N THR A 168 3.05 17.58 5.88
CA THR A 168 3.64 16.67 4.89
C THR A 168 2.74 16.55 3.66
N THR A 169 1.44 16.34 3.88
CA THR A 169 0.45 16.27 2.81
C THR A 169 0.41 17.58 2.01
N GLN A 170 0.43 18.73 2.70
CA GLN A 170 0.44 20.03 2.04
C GLN A 170 1.70 20.24 1.19
N ALA A 171 2.88 19.86 1.69
CA ALA A 171 4.13 19.95 0.94
C ALA A 171 4.10 19.07 -0.33
N ILE A 172 3.58 17.85 -0.23
CA ILE A 172 3.40 16.95 -1.37
C ILE A 172 2.40 17.54 -2.38
N CYS A 173 1.24 18.02 -1.94
CA CYS A 173 0.26 18.66 -2.83
C CYS A 173 0.86 19.89 -3.54
N ARG A 174 1.67 20.71 -2.85
CA ARG A 174 2.38 21.85 -3.46
C ARG A 174 3.44 21.40 -4.47
N ALA A 175 4.10 20.26 -4.25
CA ALA A 175 5.03 19.69 -5.21
C ALA A 175 4.30 19.22 -6.47
N TRP A 176 3.21 18.46 -6.33
CA TRP A 176 2.37 18.04 -7.45
C TRP A 176 1.80 19.20 -8.26
N ARG A 177 1.29 20.24 -7.60
CA ARG A 177 0.75 21.43 -8.28
C ARG A 177 1.79 22.15 -9.15
N ARG A 178 3.08 22.00 -8.83
CA ARG A 178 4.19 22.60 -9.59
C ARG A 178 4.75 21.67 -10.67
N ALA A 179 4.36 20.39 -10.67
CA ALA A 179 4.82 19.41 -11.64
C ALA A 179 4.20 19.71 -13.02
N ARG A 180 5.02 20.20 -13.96
CA ARG A 180 4.59 20.51 -15.33
C ARG A 180 4.54 19.28 -16.22
N HIS A 181 5.24 18.22 -15.83
CA HIS A 181 5.27 16.94 -16.53
C HIS A 181 4.07 16.04 -16.21
N LEU A 182 3.09 16.54 -15.44
CA LEU A 182 1.88 15.82 -15.08
C LEU A 182 0.63 16.60 -15.47
N SER A 183 -0.31 15.89 -16.08
CA SER A 183 -1.59 16.47 -16.52
C SER A 183 -2.61 16.61 -15.39
N ALA A 184 -2.66 15.62 -14.49
CA ALA A 184 -3.59 15.59 -13.36
C ALA A 184 -3.04 14.73 -12.22
N VAL A 185 -3.50 15.01 -10.99
CA VAL A 185 -3.22 14.19 -9.80
C VAL A 185 -4.52 13.90 -9.06
N TRP A 186 -4.84 12.62 -8.89
CA TRP A 186 -6.01 12.18 -8.12
C TRP A 186 -5.61 11.69 -6.73
N TYR A 187 -6.39 12.07 -5.73
CA TYR A 187 -6.24 11.61 -4.35
C TYR A 187 -7.39 10.73 -3.91
N TYR A 188 -7.06 9.52 -3.47
CA TYR A 188 -8.02 8.61 -2.85
C TYR A 188 -7.87 8.71 -1.34
N ALA A 189 -8.89 9.24 -0.70
CA ALA A 189 -9.02 9.19 0.74
C ALA A 189 -10.20 8.27 1.05
N THR A 190 -9.99 7.29 1.93
CA THR A 190 -11.15 6.68 2.60
C THR A 190 -11.88 7.83 3.28
N PRO A 191 -13.20 8.00 3.08
CA PRO A 191 -13.93 9.06 3.76
C PRO A 191 -13.69 8.82 5.24
N GLY A 192 -12.90 9.70 5.85
CA GLY A 192 -12.56 9.53 7.24
C GLY A 192 -13.87 9.41 8.00
N ARG A 193 -13.96 8.48 8.95
CA ARG A 193 -14.87 8.68 10.09
C ARG A 193 -14.61 10.11 10.49
N ARG A 194 -15.59 11.02 10.31
CA ARG A 194 -15.48 12.41 10.71
C ARG A 194 -14.90 12.32 12.11
N ARG A 195 -13.62 12.67 12.29
CA ARG A 195 -13.06 12.73 13.64
C ARG A 195 -13.97 13.74 14.28
N GLY A 196 -14.84 13.28 15.18
CA GLY A 196 -15.75 14.14 15.90
C GLY A 196 -14.88 15.30 16.33
N ARG A 197 -15.17 16.48 15.77
CA ARG A 197 -14.46 17.71 16.12
C ARG A 197 -14.40 17.63 17.64
N PRO A 198 -13.23 17.51 18.28
CA PRO A 198 -13.20 17.39 19.73
C PRO A 198 -14.01 18.58 20.17
N THR A 199 -15.19 18.33 20.73
CA THR A 199 -15.95 19.38 21.37
C THR A 199 -14.94 19.86 22.39
N ARG A 200 -14.41 21.07 22.19
CA ARG A 200 -13.72 21.77 23.24
C ARG A 200 -14.80 21.85 24.32
N ARG A 201 -14.83 20.85 25.21
CA ARG A 201 -15.41 21.00 26.53
C ARG A 201 -14.68 22.23 27.03
N ARG A 202 -15.36 23.38 27.06
CA ARG A 202 -14.89 24.55 27.78
C ARG A 202 -14.49 23.99 29.14
N GLN A 203 -13.19 23.88 29.39
CA GLN A 203 -12.73 23.67 30.75
C GLN A 203 -13.20 24.91 31.47
N ASP A 204 -14.15 24.72 32.37
CA ASP A 204 -14.57 25.76 33.29
C ASP A 204 -13.30 26.27 34.00
N PRO A 205 -12.95 27.56 33.86
CA PRO A 205 -11.76 28.12 34.50
C PRO A 205 -11.72 27.89 36.02
N ARG A 206 -12.87 27.57 36.65
CA ARG A 206 -12.99 27.30 38.08
C ARG A 206 -12.45 25.92 38.51
N GLN A 207 -12.13 25.01 37.60
CA GLN A 207 -11.54 23.71 37.94
C GLN A 207 -10.00 23.70 38.00
N ARG A 208 -9.35 24.87 38.02
CA ARG A 208 -7.93 24.96 38.41
C ARG A 208 -7.79 24.65 39.91
N ARG A 209 -7.60 23.36 40.20
CA ARG A 209 -7.21 22.85 41.51
C ARG A 209 -6.00 23.62 42.04
N ALA A 210 -6.05 23.91 43.34
CA ALA A 210 -5.00 24.54 44.12
C ALA A 210 -3.62 23.87 43.91
N PRO A 211 -2.52 24.63 44.01
CA PRO A 211 -1.17 24.09 43.92
C PRO A 211 -0.93 23.07 45.04
N GLY A 212 -0.70 21.83 44.66
CA GLY A 212 -0.28 20.78 45.60
C GLY A 212 1.11 21.06 46.20
N PRO A 213 1.40 20.51 47.39
CA PRO A 213 2.66 20.74 48.08
C PRO A 213 3.86 20.24 47.27
N ARG A 214 4.90 21.08 47.25
CA ARG A 214 6.17 20.85 46.54
C ARG A 214 6.82 19.54 47.01
N ALA A 215 6.87 18.55 46.12
CA ALA A 215 7.68 17.37 46.31
C ALA A 215 9.17 17.77 46.42
N ARG A 216 9.80 17.37 47.52
CA ARG A 216 11.22 17.57 47.81
C ARG A 216 12.06 16.89 46.72
N ARG A 217 13.07 17.61 46.23
CA ARG A 217 14.08 17.12 45.29
C ARG A 217 14.81 15.92 45.90
N ALA A 218 14.66 14.75 45.28
CA ALA A 218 15.54 13.61 45.54
C ALA A 218 16.91 13.88 44.87
N ALA A 219 17.97 13.50 45.58
CA ALA A 219 19.37 13.65 45.18
C ALA A 219 19.72 12.85 43.90
N PRO A 220 20.76 13.26 43.15
CA PRO A 220 21.18 12.55 41.95
C PRO A 220 21.80 11.18 42.28
N PRO A 221 21.55 10.14 41.45
CA PRO A 221 22.19 8.83 41.62
C PRO A 221 23.67 8.89 41.25
N GLN A 222 24.50 8.21 42.05
CA GLN A 222 25.94 8.06 41.80
C GLN A 222 26.23 7.16 40.58
N PRO A 223 27.35 7.39 39.87
CA PRO A 223 27.75 6.58 38.72
C PRO A 223 28.23 5.19 39.16
N SER A 224 27.54 4.15 38.71
CA SER A 224 27.96 2.77 38.87
C SER A 224 29.09 2.41 37.89
N ARG A 225 30.05 1.66 38.43
CA ARG A 225 31.33 1.27 37.82
C ARG A 225 31.15 0.41 36.56
N ARG A 226 31.92 0.73 35.52
CA ARG A 226 32.21 -0.15 34.38
C ARG A 226 32.81 -1.47 34.88
N ARG A 227 32.22 -2.60 34.49
CA ARG A 227 32.90 -3.90 34.48
C ARG A 227 33.09 -4.33 33.04
N ASP A 228 34.36 -4.42 32.65
CA ASP A 228 34.82 -5.07 31.44
C ASP A 228 34.71 -6.59 31.60
N HIS A 229 33.88 -7.24 30.78
CA HIS A 229 33.88 -8.69 30.64
C HIS A 229 33.89 -9.12 29.17
N ARG A 230 35.11 -9.50 28.77
CA ARG A 230 35.50 -10.73 28.07
C ARG A 230 34.59 -11.26 26.96
N SER A 231 35.16 -11.18 25.76
CA SER A 231 34.91 -12.00 24.58
C SER A 231 34.88 -13.50 24.92
N GLY A 232 33.73 -14.13 24.67
CA GLY A 232 33.56 -15.58 24.67
C GLY A 232 33.01 -16.02 23.32
N ALA A 233 33.82 -16.80 22.59
CA ALA A 233 33.49 -17.41 21.31
C ALA A 233 32.34 -18.41 21.44
N GLN A 234 31.39 -18.40 20.49
CA GLN A 234 30.49 -19.54 20.26
C GLN A 234 30.30 -19.82 18.76
N ARG A 235 30.49 -21.10 18.45
CA ARG A 235 30.42 -21.80 17.16
C ARG A 235 28.98 -21.89 16.60
N PRO A 236 28.83 -22.23 15.31
CA PRO A 236 27.55 -22.16 14.60
C PRO A 236 26.64 -23.34 14.93
N ARG A 237 25.35 -23.07 15.16
CA ARG A 237 24.30 -24.10 15.15
C ARG A 237 23.68 -24.18 13.76
N SER A 238 23.81 -25.35 13.16
CA SER A 238 23.06 -25.83 12.01
C SER A 238 21.57 -25.93 12.34
N LEU A 239 20.72 -25.40 11.45
CA LEU A 239 19.27 -25.65 11.46
C LEU A 239 18.87 -26.14 10.07
N SER A 240 18.54 -27.43 9.98
CA SER A 240 17.78 -28.01 8.88
C SER A 240 16.29 -27.61 8.97
N PRO A 241 15.59 -27.52 7.83
CA PRO A 241 14.18 -27.12 7.79
C PRO A 241 13.28 -28.35 7.92
N ASN A 242 12.25 -28.29 8.77
CA ASN A 242 11.14 -29.22 8.72
C ASN A 242 9.87 -28.45 8.34
N ALA A 243 9.33 -28.80 7.17
CA ALA A 243 8.06 -28.32 6.63
C ALA A 243 7.07 -29.49 6.68
N ALA A 244 5.89 -29.26 7.24
CA ALA A 244 4.72 -30.15 7.14
C ALA A 244 3.43 -29.32 7.27
N PRO A 245 2.28 -29.81 6.76
CA PRO A 245 1.33 -28.98 6.01
C PRO A 245 0.08 -28.54 6.79
N CYS A 246 -0.63 -27.60 6.17
CA CYS A 246 -1.92 -27.05 6.59
C CYS A 246 -3.07 -28.00 6.28
N ASP A 247 -3.93 -28.27 7.27
CA ASP A 247 -5.31 -28.70 7.08
C ASP A 247 -6.21 -27.91 8.03
N ALA A 248 -7.25 -27.24 7.50
CA ALA A 248 -8.43 -26.83 8.26
C ALA A 248 -9.60 -26.51 7.33
N ASN A 249 -10.65 -27.32 7.47
CA ASN A 249 -11.98 -27.25 6.86
C ASN A 249 -12.89 -26.28 7.66
N PRO A 250 -13.80 -25.49 7.05
CA PRO A 250 -14.77 -24.70 7.81
C PRO A 250 -16.23 -25.11 7.58
N SER A 251 -16.97 -25.28 8.68
CA SER A 251 -18.43 -25.45 8.69
C SER A 251 -19.18 -24.16 9.06
N ALA A 252 -20.20 -23.88 8.26
CA ALA A 252 -21.51 -23.23 8.51
C ALA A 252 -21.65 -22.04 9.49
N ILE A 253 -22.05 -20.86 8.96
CA ILE A 253 -22.79 -19.81 9.70
C ILE A 253 -23.91 -19.24 8.80
N ARG A 254 -25.14 -19.17 9.34
CA ARG A 254 -26.38 -18.71 8.68
C ARG A 254 -26.47 -17.18 8.53
N GLY A 255 -27.31 -16.76 7.58
CA GLY A 255 -27.33 -15.43 6.98
C GLY A 255 -28.07 -14.32 7.73
N ARG A 256 -27.80 -13.09 7.29
CA ARG A 256 -28.55 -11.86 7.59
C ARG A 256 -28.74 -11.05 6.30
N GLU A 257 -29.93 -10.48 6.16
CA GLU A 257 -30.42 -9.74 4.99
C GLU A 257 -29.66 -8.42 4.73
N GLN A 258 -29.52 -8.08 3.44
CA GLN A 258 -28.79 -6.90 2.94
C GLN A 258 -29.75 -5.72 2.73
N SER A 259 -29.30 -4.50 3.06
CA SER A 259 -29.98 -3.24 2.73
C SER A 259 -29.45 -2.64 1.41
N PRO A 260 -30.29 -1.89 0.66
CA PRO A 260 -29.98 -1.45 -0.70
C PRO A 260 -28.91 -0.34 -0.78
N VAL A 261 -28.12 -0.41 -1.85
CA VAL A 261 -27.03 0.53 -2.20
C VAL A 261 -27.60 1.87 -2.70
N ARG A 262 -27.15 2.99 -2.12
CA ARG A 262 -27.51 4.35 -2.57
C ARG A 262 -26.63 4.83 -3.73
N PRO A 263 -27.17 5.60 -4.70
CA PRO A 263 -26.43 6.14 -5.83
C PRO A 263 -25.45 7.28 -5.43
N LEU A 264 -24.39 7.42 -6.21
CA LEU A 264 -23.22 8.26 -5.97
C LEU A 264 -23.47 9.76 -6.19
N ALA A 265 -22.81 10.61 -5.38
CA ALA A 265 -22.74 12.05 -5.60
C ALA A 265 -21.64 12.40 -6.63
N ARG A 266 -21.92 13.42 -7.47
CA ARG A 266 -20.98 13.93 -8.49
C ARG A 266 -19.68 14.48 -7.86
N PRO A 267 -18.51 14.28 -8.50
CA PRO A 267 -17.23 14.80 -8.01
C PRO A 267 -17.17 16.33 -8.01
N ARG A 268 -16.40 16.91 -7.08
CA ARG A 268 -16.12 18.35 -7.03
C ARG A 268 -14.81 18.65 -7.77
N ARG A 269 -14.89 19.56 -8.74
CA ARG A 269 -13.73 20.04 -9.51
C ARG A 269 -13.08 21.24 -8.81
N CYS A 270 -11.75 21.22 -8.70
CA CYS A 270 -10.95 22.39 -8.34
C CYS A 270 -9.96 22.68 -9.48
N LEU A 271 -10.09 23.85 -10.11
CA LEU A 271 -9.16 24.32 -11.14
C LEU A 271 -7.91 24.91 -10.48
N GLY A 272 -6.73 24.43 -10.85
CA GLY A 272 -5.47 25.06 -10.50
C GLY A 272 -5.16 26.27 -11.41
N PRO A 273 -4.27 27.19 -10.99
CA PRO A 273 -3.96 28.44 -11.71
C PRO A 273 -3.28 28.26 -13.08
N ASN A 274 -3.02 27.01 -13.50
CA ASN A 274 -2.40 26.68 -14.78
C ASN A 274 -3.30 25.77 -15.65
N GLY A 275 -4.59 25.64 -15.33
CA GLY A 275 -5.50 24.70 -16.00
C GLY A 275 -5.28 23.22 -15.65
N ALA A 276 -4.38 22.91 -14.70
CA ALA A 276 -4.26 21.56 -14.15
C ALA A 276 -5.49 21.26 -13.26
N GLU A 277 -6.31 20.30 -13.66
CA GLU A 277 -7.46 19.85 -12.88
C GLU A 277 -6.99 18.97 -11.72
N VAL A 278 -7.30 19.39 -10.49
CA VAL A 278 -7.24 18.51 -9.32
C VAL A 278 -8.66 18.03 -9.07
N GLU A 279 -8.97 16.85 -9.60
CA GLU A 279 -10.26 16.22 -9.38
C GLU A 279 -10.21 15.37 -8.10
N LEU A 280 -10.97 15.78 -7.09
CA LEU A 280 -11.28 14.93 -5.96
C LEU A 280 -12.43 14.03 -6.40
N LEU A 281 -12.09 12.88 -6.97
CA LEU A 281 -13.08 11.84 -7.21
C LEU A 281 -13.68 11.45 -5.86
N ALA A 282 -15.02 11.49 -5.78
CA ALA A 282 -15.73 11.04 -4.60
C ALA A 282 -15.20 9.64 -4.24
N PRO A 283 -14.95 9.36 -2.95
CA PRO A 283 -14.49 8.05 -2.57
C PRO A 283 -15.48 7.03 -3.10
N VAL A 284 -14.99 6.10 -3.91
CA VAL A 284 -15.67 4.82 -4.04
C VAL A 284 -15.61 4.25 -2.64
N LEU A 285 -16.76 4.25 -1.95
CA LEU A 285 -16.94 3.49 -0.73
C LEU A 285 -16.71 2.04 -1.14
N LEU A 286 -15.48 1.58 -0.98
CA LEU A 286 -15.18 0.17 -0.82
C LEU A 286 -15.77 -0.20 0.53
N THR A 287 -17.09 -0.41 0.57
CA THR A 287 -17.65 -1.28 1.59
C THR A 287 -16.93 -2.60 1.37
N ALA A 288 -16.16 -3.03 2.38
CA ALA A 288 -15.63 -4.38 2.45
C ALA A 288 -16.83 -5.34 2.58
N GLY A 289 -17.54 -5.56 1.47
CA GLY A 289 -18.49 -6.64 1.33
C GLY A 289 -17.66 -7.90 1.20
N ARG A 290 -17.50 -8.64 2.30
CA ARG A 290 -17.11 -10.05 2.22
C ARG A 290 -18.27 -10.80 1.58
N GLY A 291 -18.29 -10.80 0.25
CA GLY A 291 -19.16 -11.64 -0.55
C GLY A 291 -18.38 -12.89 -0.95
N VAL A 292 -18.66 -14.02 -0.31
CA VAL A 292 -18.32 -15.33 -0.86
C VAL A 292 -19.43 -15.65 -1.86
N HIS A 293 -19.15 -15.54 -3.15
CA HIS A 293 -20.02 -16.09 -4.18
C HIS A 293 -19.88 -17.62 -4.15
N ALA A 294 -20.95 -18.30 -3.80
CA ALA A 294 -21.14 -19.70 -4.13
C ALA A 294 -21.69 -19.78 -5.55
N ALA A 295 -20.98 -20.51 -6.41
CA ALA A 295 -21.53 -21.23 -7.56
C ALA A 295 -21.40 -22.72 -7.22
#